data_AF-A0A850B3H2-F1
#
_entry.id   AF-A0A850B3H2-F1
#
_cell.length_a   1.000
_cell.length_b   1.000
_cell.length_c   1.000
_cell.angle_alpha   90.00
_cell.angle_beta   90.00
_cell.angle_gamma   90.00
#
_symmetry.space_group_name_H-M   'P 1'
#
loop_
_entity.id
_entity.type
_entity.pdbx_description
1 polymer ?
#
loop_
_entity_poly.entity_id
_entity_poly.type
_entity_poly.pdbx_seq_one_letter_code
_entity_poly.pdbx_strand_id
1 'polypeptide(L)'
;MSAGSSLPYRLRPNKAVDRELFLSLLMRLAPKLALDKYHYVGLGGPFLEDFRLVHGRLGIAKMTCIETEEQVHKRQVFNRPIASIDCVHKTLEDYLDETDFDTPAIIWFDYTEPKGITTQIERFARTIGTVPVGSVLRVTLNANPTSLGKPDPKDLSVEVEGEASEDRSVKPTIQEWRLARFKERLASLCPSDVTADDMSLKKYGPSLLRALKLAVDNEVLSFRDRRIVWALATHYADGQAMVTAALVVAPKDDTAIEELVKGWEFYAITDAPHRVDLPALSALERLTMESNGNAVNVMGFKLPKSDMGEDPFEVFKKFYRIYPHFSRVEL
;
A
#
# COMPACT_ATOMS: atom_id res chain seq x y z
N MET A 1 8.62 -16.44 -8.28
CA MET A 1 7.31 -16.07 -8.85
C MET A 1 6.37 -15.73 -7.71
N SER A 2 6.26 -14.45 -7.31
CA SER A 2 5.28 -14.05 -6.29
C SER A 2 3.88 -14.13 -6.91
N ALA A 3 2.95 -14.82 -6.26
CA ALA A 3 1.59 -15.02 -6.78
C ALA A 3 0.85 -13.69 -7.06
N GLY A 4 1.21 -12.62 -6.34
CA GLY A 4 0.65 -11.27 -6.54
C GLY A 4 1.03 -10.59 -7.87
N SER A 5 2.06 -11.04 -8.56
CA SER A 5 2.44 -10.56 -9.91
C SER A 5 1.61 -11.18 -11.04
N SER A 6 0.88 -12.26 -10.76
CA SER A 6 0.22 -13.10 -11.78
C SER A 6 -1.28 -12.85 -11.96
N LEU A 7 -1.94 -12.18 -11.02
CA LEU A 7 -3.36 -11.86 -11.15
C LEU A 7 -3.54 -10.63 -12.07
N PRO A 8 -4.29 -10.74 -13.19
CA PRO A 8 -4.61 -9.58 -14.02
C PRO A 8 -5.17 -8.42 -13.20
N TYR A 9 -4.78 -7.17 -13.52
CA TYR A 9 -5.23 -5.97 -12.80
C TYR A 9 -6.75 -5.86 -12.67
N ARG A 10 -7.51 -6.37 -13.65
CA ARG A 10 -8.98 -6.39 -13.64
C ARG A 10 -9.58 -7.26 -12.53
N LEU A 11 -8.78 -8.16 -11.96
CA LEU A 11 -9.18 -9.04 -10.86
C LEU A 11 -8.70 -8.52 -9.49
N ARG A 12 -8.20 -7.28 -9.43
CA ARG A 12 -7.66 -6.65 -8.22
C ARG A 12 -8.40 -5.35 -7.87
N PRO A 13 -9.71 -5.43 -7.55
CA PRO A 13 -10.52 -4.25 -7.29
C PRO A 13 -9.99 -3.41 -6.12
N ASN A 14 -9.41 -4.04 -5.09
CA ASN A 14 -8.91 -3.30 -3.94
C ASN A 14 -7.62 -2.54 -4.27
N LYS A 15 -6.66 -3.14 -5.00
CA LYS A 15 -5.47 -2.42 -5.52
C LYS A 15 -5.88 -1.28 -6.47
N ALA A 16 -6.94 -1.46 -7.26
CA ALA A 16 -7.44 -0.38 -8.12
C ALA A 16 -7.95 0.81 -7.31
N VAL A 17 -8.76 0.58 -6.27
CA VAL A 17 -9.23 1.64 -5.36
C VAL A 17 -8.06 2.29 -4.60
N ASP A 18 -7.12 1.50 -4.08
CA ASP A 18 -5.91 2.00 -3.42
C ASP A 18 -5.09 2.95 -4.32
N ARG A 19 -4.93 2.59 -5.59
CA ARG A 19 -4.27 3.44 -6.59
C ARG A 19 -5.05 4.73 -6.84
N GLU A 20 -6.37 4.64 -7.00
CA GLU A 20 -7.22 5.82 -7.22
C GLU A 20 -7.20 6.76 -6.00
N LEU A 21 -7.13 6.23 -4.78
CA LEU A 21 -6.91 7.01 -3.56
C LEU A 21 -5.58 7.77 -3.64
N PHE A 22 -4.49 7.11 -4.04
CA PHE A 22 -3.21 7.78 -4.19
C PHE A 22 -3.21 8.86 -5.27
N LEU A 23 -3.80 8.58 -6.44
CA LEU A 23 -3.95 9.57 -7.51
C LEU A 23 -4.80 10.77 -7.04
N SER A 24 -5.88 10.52 -6.30
CA SER A 24 -6.69 11.58 -5.70
C SER A 24 -5.92 12.42 -4.67
N LEU A 25 -5.05 11.81 -3.87
CA LEU A 25 -4.14 12.54 -2.99
C LEU A 25 -3.19 13.44 -3.78
N LEU A 26 -2.57 12.90 -4.84
CA LEU A 26 -1.67 13.69 -5.69
C LEU A 26 -2.41 14.86 -6.36
N MET A 27 -3.60 14.64 -6.91
CA MET A 27 -4.44 15.70 -7.48
C MET A 27 -4.75 16.80 -6.47
N ARG A 28 -4.96 16.44 -5.20
CA ARG A 28 -5.19 17.40 -4.13
C ARG A 28 -3.94 18.22 -3.79
N LEU A 29 -2.77 17.59 -3.82
CA LEU A 29 -1.48 18.23 -3.57
C LEU A 29 -0.99 19.08 -4.75
N ALA A 30 -1.43 18.76 -5.98
CA ALA A 30 -0.95 19.34 -7.23
C ALA A 30 -0.91 20.88 -7.26
N PRO A 31 -1.96 21.63 -6.84
CA PRO A 31 -1.93 23.09 -6.90
C PRO A 31 -0.90 23.73 -5.96
N LYS A 32 -0.66 23.12 -4.79
CA LYS A 32 0.26 23.63 -3.77
C LYS A 32 1.71 23.26 -4.08
N LEU A 33 1.92 22.08 -4.65
CA LEU A 33 3.25 21.52 -4.89
C LEU A 33 3.75 21.67 -6.33
N ALA A 34 2.90 22.07 -7.28
CA ALA A 34 3.20 22.11 -8.72
C ALA A 34 3.72 20.75 -9.22
N LEU A 35 2.94 19.69 -8.95
CA LEU A 35 3.35 18.31 -9.20
C LEU A 35 3.65 17.99 -10.66
N ASP A 36 3.15 18.77 -11.63
CA ASP A 36 3.46 18.64 -13.05
C ASP A 36 4.97 18.74 -13.36
N LYS A 37 5.73 19.40 -12.48
CA LYS A 37 7.19 19.58 -12.59
C LYS A 37 8.01 18.49 -11.89
N TYR A 38 7.36 17.52 -11.25
CA TYR A 38 8.06 16.53 -10.42
C TYR A 38 8.69 15.43 -11.28
N HIS A 39 9.63 14.71 -10.67
CA HIS A 39 10.12 13.44 -11.21
C HIS A 39 9.33 12.29 -10.60
N TYR A 40 8.58 11.54 -11.41
CA TYR A 40 7.94 10.31 -10.93
C TYR A 40 8.87 9.10 -11.08
N VAL A 41 9.12 8.38 -9.99
CA VAL A 41 9.92 7.14 -9.97
C VAL A 41 9.06 6.02 -9.39
N GLY A 42 9.03 4.86 -10.05
CA GLY A 42 8.24 3.73 -9.56
C GLY A 42 8.50 2.42 -10.28
N LEU A 43 7.71 1.41 -9.91
CA LEU A 43 7.76 0.05 -10.44
C LEU A 43 6.49 -0.21 -11.27
N GLY A 44 6.59 -0.13 -12.59
CA GLY A 44 5.42 -0.11 -13.47
C GLY A 44 4.91 -1.48 -13.94
N GLY A 45 5.63 -2.56 -13.62
CA GLY A 45 5.40 -3.89 -14.21
C GLY A 45 5.48 -3.85 -15.75
N PRO A 46 5.02 -4.90 -16.46
CA PRO A 46 5.19 -4.98 -17.92
C PRO A 46 4.32 -3.99 -18.72
N PHE A 47 3.33 -3.35 -18.11
CA PHE A 47 2.31 -2.55 -18.79
C PHE A 47 2.32 -1.07 -18.40
N LEU A 48 3.09 -0.65 -17.39
CA LEU A 48 3.27 0.76 -17.02
C LEU A 48 1.95 1.49 -16.71
N GLU A 49 0.97 0.76 -16.17
CA GLU A 49 -0.38 1.31 -15.97
C GLU A 49 -0.38 2.48 -14.98
N ASP A 50 0.41 2.37 -13.91
CA ASP A 50 0.53 3.41 -12.88
C ASP A 50 1.16 4.68 -13.49
N PHE A 51 2.13 4.52 -14.38
CA PHE A 51 2.76 5.63 -15.11
C PHE A 51 1.77 6.32 -16.04
N ARG A 52 1.00 5.53 -16.80
CA ARG A 52 -0.06 6.05 -17.68
C ARG A 52 -1.07 6.90 -16.91
N LEU A 53 -1.50 6.41 -15.73
CA LEU A 53 -2.48 7.10 -14.90
C LEU A 53 -1.92 8.36 -14.22
N VAL A 54 -0.70 8.29 -13.69
CA VAL A 54 -0.01 9.44 -13.08
C VAL A 54 0.19 10.55 -14.11
N HIS A 55 0.72 10.22 -15.29
CA HIS A 55 0.90 11.20 -16.37
C HIS A 55 -0.44 11.79 -16.83
N GLY A 56 -1.44 10.95 -17.09
CA GLY A 56 -2.74 11.39 -17.59
C GLY A 56 -3.48 12.33 -16.63
N ARG A 57 -3.26 12.20 -15.31
CA ARG A 57 -3.90 13.07 -14.30
C ARG A 57 -3.09 14.31 -13.95
N LEU A 58 -1.77 14.19 -13.84
CA LEU A 58 -0.91 15.25 -13.30
C LEU A 58 -0.08 15.97 -14.36
N GLY A 59 0.02 15.43 -15.58
CA GLY A 59 0.84 16.00 -16.65
C GLY A 59 2.35 15.83 -16.42
N ILE A 60 2.78 14.97 -15.49
CA ILE A 60 4.20 14.76 -15.19
C ILE A 60 4.94 14.23 -16.42
N ALA A 61 5.94 14.97 -16.89
CA ALA A 61 6.73 14.59 -18.05
C ALA A 61 7.94 13.72 -17.68
N LYS A 62 8.65 14.03 -16.60
CA LYS A 62 9.86 13.31 -16.18
C LYS A 62 9.48 12.07 -15.37
N MET A 63 9.60 10.89 -15.97
CA MET A 63 9.21 9.63 -15.32
C MET A 63 10.26 8.53 -15.53
N THR A 64 10.59 7.79 -14.47
CA THR A 64 11.51 6.66 -14.54
C THR A 64 10.87 5.41 -13.96
N CYS A 65 10.75 4.37 -14.79
CA CYS A 65 10.30 3.04 -14.40
C CYS A 65 11.49 2.12 -14.20
N ILE A 66 11.61 1.57 -13.00
CA ILE A 66 12.68 0.63 -12.64
C ILE A 66 12.17 -0.79 -12.73
N GLU A 67 12.98 -1.70 -13.26
CA GLU A 67 12.67 -3.12 -13.35
C GLU A 67 13.95 -3.95 -13.24
N THR A 68 13.89 -5.07 -12.55
CA THR A 68 15.03 -5.98 -12.35
C THR A 68 15.00 -7.18 -13.28
N GLU A 69 13.81 -7.60 -13.72
CA GLU A 69 13.63 -8.76 -14.59
C GLU A 69 13.72 -8.35 -16.08
N GLU A 70 14.65 -8.97 -16.80
CA GLU A 70 15.01 -8.59 -18.17
C GLU A 70 13.85 -8.69 -19.18
N GLN A 71 13.02 -9.72 -19.09
CA GLN A 71 11.88 -9.92 -19.96
C GLN A 71 10.74 -8.94 -19.66
N VAL A 72 10.50 -8.63 -18.39
CA VAL A 72 9.56 -7.58 -17.99
C VAL A 72 10.04 -6.23 -18.47
N HIS A 73 11.34 -5.94 -18.35
CA HIS A 73 11.94 -4.72 -18.87
C HIS A 73 11.78 -4.58 -20.39
N LYS A 74 12.04 -5.64 -21.17
CA LYS A 74 11.77 -5.66 -22.63
C LYS A 74 10.30 -5.34 -22.94
N ARG A 75 9.38 -5.88 -22.14
CA ARG A 75 7.93 -5.59 -22.28
C ARG A 75 7.58 -4.16 -21.90
N GLN A 76 8.25 -3.56 -20.91
CA GLN A 76 8.07 -2.14 -20.57
C GLN A 76 8.47 -1.25 -21.73
N VAL A 77 9.64 -1.48 -22.33
CA VAL A 77 10.12 -0.70 -23.48
C VAL A 77 9.14 -0.77 -24.65
N PHE A 78 8.56 -1.95 -24.91
CA PHE A 78 7.54 -2.15 -25.93
C PHE A 78 6.19 -1.50 -25.59
N ASN A 79 5.69 -1.67 -24.36
CA ASN A 79 4.37 -1.18 -23.92
C ASN A 79 4.38 0.28 -23.44
N ARG A 80 5.50 0.98 -23.57
CA ARG A 80 5.70 2.33 -23.04
C ARG A 80 4.58 3.28 -23.53
N PRO A 81 3.68 3.73 -22.65
CA PRO A 81 2.51 4.49 -23.05
C PRO A 81 2.86 5.94 -23.43
N ILE A 82 3.97 6.46 -22.92
CA ILE A 82 4.41 7.85 -23.09
C ILE A 82 5.92 7.85 -23.36
N ALA A 83 6.34 8.58 -24.39
CA ALA A 83 7.73 8.60 -24.84
C ALA A 83 8.72 9.08 -23.76
N SER A 84 8.28 9.94 -22.84
CA SER A 84 9.12 10.50 -21.78
C SER A 84 9.34 9.58 -20.58
N ILE A 85 8.75 8.37 -20.58
CA ILE A 85 9.06 7.36 -19.57
C ILE A 85 10.40 6.72 -19.94
N ASP A 86 11.36 6.88 -19.05
CA ASP A 86 12.61 6.14 -19.09
C ASP A 86 12.45 4.80 -18.39
N CYS A 87 12.75 3.70 -19.08
CA CYS A 87 12.71 2.37 -18.51
C CYS A 87 14.13 1.93 -18.22
N VAL A 88 14.44 1.62 -16.96
CA VAL A 88 15.80 1.32 -16.50
C VAL A 88 15.85 -0.10 -15.94
N HIS A 89 16.76 -0.92 -16.47
CA HIS A 89 16.99 -2.29 -15.99
C HIS A 89 17.98 -2.28 -14.81
N LYS A 90 17.48 -2.02 -13.60
CA LYS A 90 18.25 -1.94 -12.34
C LYS A 90 17.38 -2.35 -11.15
N THR A 91 17.99 -2.54 -9.97
CA THR A 91 17.21 -2.51 -8.72
C THR A 91 16.81 -1.08 -8.38
N LEU A 92 15.72 -0.92 -7.60
CA LEU A 92 15.30 0.40 -7.13
C LEU A 92 16.36 1.00 -6.20
N GLU A 93 17.01 0.14 -5.42
CA GLU A 93 18.09 0.48 -4.51
C GLU A 93 19.26 1.09 -5.28
N ASP A 94 19.82 0.37 -6.26
CA ASP A 94 20.94 0.85 -7.07
C ASP A 94 20.60 2.17 -7.77
N TYR A 95 19.39 2.27 -8.36
CA TYR A 95 18.97 3.50 -9.02
C TYR A 95 18.96 4.69 -8.06
N LEU A 96 18.36 4.53 -6.88
CA LEU A 96 18.26 5.60 -5.90
C LEU A 96 19.61 5.94 -5.22
N ASP A 97 20.56 5.01 -5.17
CA ASP A 97 21.92 5.26 -4.66
C ASP A 97 22.81 6.01 -5.67
N GLU A 98 22.47 5.93 -6.96
CA GLU A 98 23.19 6.59 -8.06
C GLU A 98 22.51 7.86 -8.60
N THR A 99 21.31 8.19 -8.10
CA THR A 99 20.50 9.30 -8.62
C THR A 99 20.39 10.42 -7.61
N ASP A 100 20.92 11.58 -7.97
CA ASP A 100 20.62 12.84 -7.30
C ASP A 100 19.34 13.46 -7.89
N PHE A 101 18.44 13.89 -7.00
CA PHE A 101 17.18 14.52 -7.39
C PHE A 101 17.30 16.04 -7.31
N ASP A 102 17.46 16.70 -8.46
CA ASP A 102 17.49 18.17 -8.55
C ASP A 102 16.12 18.83 -8.38
N THR A 103 15.06 18.04 -8.52
CA THR A 103 13.66 18.48 -8.38
C THR A 103 12.94 17.54 -7.42
N PRO A 104 11.96 18.03 -6.63
CA PRO A 104 11.12 17.15 -5.83
C PRO A 104 10.56 15.98 -6.64
N ALA A 105 10.52 14.82 -6.01
CA ALA A 105 10.16 13.57 -6.65
C ALA A 105 8.88 12.99 -6.05
N ILE A 106 8.17 12.21 -6.86
CA ILE A 106 7.15 11.28 -6.39
C ILE A 106 7.74 9.89 -6.53
N ILE A 107 8.02 9.20 -5.44
CA ILE A 107 8.65 7.87 -5.48
C ILE A 107 7.68 6.83 -4.90
N TRP A 108 7.31 5.83 -5.70
CA TRP A 108 6.47 4.71 -5.27
C TRP A 108 7.27 3.41 -5.19
N PHE A 109 7.58 3.01 -3.97
CA PHE A 109 8.16 1.73 -3.57
C PHE A 109 7.09 0.62 -3.57
N ASP A 110 6.72 0.07 -4.74
CA ASP A 110 5.74 -1.03 -4.83
C ASP A 110 6.36 -2.40 -4.51
N TYR A 111 6.83 -2.58 -3.26
CA TYR A 111 7.44 -3.83 -2.81
C TYR A 111 6.39 -4.93 -2.64
N THR A 112 6.33 -5.82 -3.63
CA THR A 112 5.41 -6.97 -3.59
C THR A 112 6.01 -8.20 -2.92
N GLU A 113 7.34 -8.28 -2.83
CA GLU A 113 8.02 -9.45 -2.26
C GLU A 113 7.99 -9.45 -0.73
N PRO A 114 7.62 -10.57 -0.09
CA PRO A 114 7.57 -10.68 1.37
C PRO A 114 8.96 -10.72 2.03
N LYS A 115 10.02 -10.99 1.25
CA LYS A 115 11.39 -11.07 1.76
C LYS A 115 11.96 -9.66 1.89
N GLY A 116 12.79 -9.45 2.92
CA GLY A 116 13.47 -8.16 3.11
C GLY A 116 12.57 -7.04 3.65
N ILE A 117 11.50 -7.36 4.37
CA ILE A 117 10.58 -6.34 4.92
C ILE A 117 11.31 -5.24 5.72
N THR A 118 12.31 -5.61 6.51
CA THR A 118 13.13 -4.69 7.30
C THR A 118 13.93 -3.76 6.41
N THR A 119 14.66 -4.32 5.43
CA THR A 119 15.46 -3.54 4.48
C THR A 119 14.60 -2.63 3.60
N GLN A 120 13.38 -3.06 3.24
CA GLN A 120 12.40 -2.25 2.51
C GLN A 120 11.93 -1.05 3.33
N ILE A 121 11.59 -1.28 4.62
CA ILE A 121 11.20 -0.21 5.55
C ILE A 121 12.35 0.78 5.77
N GLU A 122 13.56 0.28 6.02
CA GLU A 122 14.75 1.12 6.22
C GLU A 122 15.08 1.92 4.96
N ARG A 123 14.99 1.32 3.77
CA ARG A 123 15.21 2.03 2.50
C ARG A 123 14.21 3.16 2.32
N PHE A 124 12.93 2.90 2.57
CA PHE A 124 11.89 3.93 2.51
C PHE A 124 12.16 5.05 3.51
N ALA A 125 12.50 4.72 4.76
CA ALA A 125 12.83 5.69 5.79
C ALA A 125 14.01 6.57 5.38
N ARG A 126 15.16 5.99 5.03
CA ARG A 126 16.35 6.75 4.58
C ARG A 126 16.06 7.69 3.41
N THR A 127 15.14 7.31 2.51
CA THR A 127 14.80 8.13 1.34
C THR A 127 14.22 9.49 1.73
N ILE A 128 13.58 9.64 2.92
CA ILE A 128 13.08 10.95 3.36
C ILE A 128 14.19 11.99 3.51
N GLY A 129 15.43 11.54 3.74
CA GLY A 129 16.61 12.37 3.92
C GLY A 129 17.34 12.71 2.62
N THR A 130 17.22 11.85 1.61
CA THR A 130 17.96 11.99 0.33
C THR A 130 17.18 12.73 -0.74
N VAL A 131 15.85 12.79 -0.64
CA VAL A 131 15.01 13.55 -1.59
C VAL A 131 14.89 15.03 -1.21
N PRO A 132 14.65 15.92 -2.20
CA PRO A 132 14.32 17.31 -1.94
C PRO A 132 13.05 17.47 -1.11
N VAL A 133 13.01 18.51 -0.28
CA VAL A 133 11.80 18.94 0.41
C VAL A 133 10.71 19.26 -0.62
N GLY A 134 9.48 18.85 -0.33
CA GLY A 134 8.32 18.85 -1.23
C GLY A 134 8.02 17.47 -1.82
N SER A 135 8.97 16.53 -1.78
CA SER A 135 8.79 15.19 -2.37
C SER A 135 7.68 14.39 -1.70
N VAL A 136 7.02 13.54 -2.49
CA VAL A 136 5.97 12.63 -2.05
C VAL A 136 6.49 11.20 -2.14
N LEU A 137 6.50 10.48 -1.04
CA LEU A 137 6.94 9.08 -1.01
C LEU A 137 5.75 8.18 -0.72
N ARG A 138 5.66 7.06 -1.43
CA ARG A 138 4.66 6.01 -1.20
C ARG A 138 5.33 4.65 -1.13
N VAL A 139 4.94 3.83 -0.18
CA VAL A 139 5.37 2.42 -0.10
C VAL A 139 4.18 1.49 -0.14
N THR A 140 4.37 0.33 -0.74
CA THR A 140 3.50 -0.83 -0.65
C THR A 140 4.32 -1.98 -0.09
N LEU A 141 3.83 -2.64 0.95
CA LEU A 141 4.51 -3.73 1.62
C LEU A 141 3.61 -4.95 1.70
N ASN A 142 4.23 -6.12 1.69
CA ASN A 142 3.55 -7.38 1.92
C ASN A 142 3.01 -7.47 3.34
N ALA A 143 1.70 -7.57 3.49
CA ALA A 143 1.02 -7.67 4.79
C ALA A 143 0.31 -9.02 4.98
N ASN A 144 0.79 -10.08 4.32
CA ASN A 144 0.28 -11.41 4.57
C ASN A 144 1.03 -12.06 5.75
N PRO A 145 0.38 -12.42 6.87
CA PRO A 145 1.06 -13.00 8.03
C PRO A 145 1.72 -14.35 7.73
N THR A 146 1.30 -15.05 6.67
CA THR A 146 1.98 -16.28 6.21
C THR A 146 3.39 -16.03 5.68
N SER A 147 3.74 -14.78 5.37
CA SER A 147 5.09 -14.36 4.99
C SER A 147 6.12 -14.57 6.11
N LEU A 148 5.68 -14.62 7.37
CA LEU A 148 6.53 -14.88 8.54
C LEU A 148 7.02 -16.33 8.57
N GLY A 149 6.39 -17.22 7.80
CA GLY A 149 6.76 -18.61 7.62
C GLY A 149 5.59 -19.56 7.85
N LYS A 150 5.84 -20.83 7.58
CA LYS A 150 4.88 -21.94 7.76
C LYS A 150 5.53 -22.98 8.67
N PRO A 151 5.30 -22.93 9.99
CA PRO A 151 5.80 -23.95 10.91
C PRO A 151 5.17 -25.32 10.59
N ASP A 152 5.83 -26.40 10.98
CA ASP A 152 5.24 -27.74 10.90
C ASP A 152 4.01 -27.78 11.84
N PRO A 153 2.84 -28.24 11.37
CA PRO A 153 1.65 -28.38 12.22
C PRO A 153 1.91 -29.18 13.51
N LYS A 154 2.89 -30.09 13.52
CA LYS A 154 3.28 -30.86 14.71
C LYS A 154 3.95 -30.02 15.80
N ASP A 155 4.49 -28.86 15.46
CA ASP A 155 5.19 -27.97 16.39
C ASP A 155 4.28 -26.89 16.98
N LEU A 156 2.99 -26.91 16.62
CA LEU A 156 2.01 -25.93 17.05
C LEU A 156 0.96 -26.55 17.96
N SER A 157 0.51 -25.76 18.94
CA SER A 157 -0.74 -26.03 19.64
C SER A 157 -1.91 -25.42 18.86
N VAL A 158 -3.09 -26.03 19.01
CA VAL A 158 -4.33 -25.60 18.37
C VAL A 158 -5.29 -25.16 19.45
N GLU A 159 -5.87 -23.97 19.29
CA GLU A 159 -6.93 -23.45 20.15
C GLU A 159 -8.16 -23.16 19.27
N VAL A 160 -9.30 -23.74 19.63
CA VAL A 160 -10.59 -23.53 18.97
C VAL A 160 -11.66 -23.32 20.03
N GLU A 161 -12.39 -22.21 19.95
CA GLU A 161 -13.54 -21.91 20.82
C GLU A 161 -13.26 -22.01 22.34
N GLY A 162 -12.01 -21.76 22.75
CA GLY A 162 -11.59 -21.80 24.17
C GLY A 162 -11.10 -23.17 24.64
N GLU A 163 -11.15 -24.19 23.78
CA GLU A 163 -10.52 -25.49 24.00
C GLU A 163 -9.12 -25.48 23.39
N ALA A 164 -8.11 -25.88 24.17
CA ALA A 164 -6.72 -25.95 23.74
C ALA A 164 -6.26 -27.40 23.66
N SER A 165 -5.36 -27.70 22.72
CA SER A 165 -4.70 -29.00 22.65
C SER A 165 -3.90 -29.31 23.92
N GLU A 166 -3.78 -30.60 24.27
CA GLU A 166 -3.10 -31.04 25.50
C GLU A 166 -1.64 -30.55 25.60
N ASP A 167 -1.00 -30.34 24.44
CA ASP A 167 0.38 -29.89 24.30
C ASP A 167 0.54 -28.36 24.31
N ARG A 168 -0.53 -27.59 24.57
CA ARG A 168 -0.49 -26.12 24.66
C ARG A 168 0.52 -25.58 25.67
N SER A 169 0.75 -26.30 26.76
CA SER A 169 1.73 -25.95 27.79
C SER A 169 3.18 -25.95 27.29
N VAL A 170 3.44 -26.62 26.15
CA VAL A 170 4.79 -26.83 25.60
C VAL A 170 4.93 -26.19 24.21
N LYS A 171 3.85 -26.10 23.42
CA LYS A 171 3.87 -25.61 22.05
C LYS A 171 3.18 -24.25 21.88
N PRO A 172 3.77 -23.33 21.11
CA PRO A 172 3.14 -22.05 20.82
C PRO A 172 1.95 -22.20 19.87
N THR A 173 1.01 -21.26 19.93
CA THR A 173 0.02 -21.11 18.86
C THR A 173 0.69 -20.57 17.59
N ILE A 174 0.00 -20.66 16.44
CA ILE A 174 0.55 -20.11 15.19
C ILE A 174 0.80 -18.59 15.27
N GLN A 175 -0.03 -17.87 16.01
CA GLN A 175 0.11 -16.44 16.27
C GLN A 175 1.33 -16.12 17.13
N GLU A 176 1.57 -16.88 18.20
CA GLU A 176 2.75 -16.72 19.06
C GLU A 176 4.05 -17.03 18.31
N TRP A 177 4.05 -18.10 17.52
CA TRP A 177 5.18 -18.44 16.66
C TRP A 177 5.47 -17.32 15.66
N ARG A 178 4.44 -16.78 15.02
CA ARG A 178 4.55 -15.64 14.10
C ARG A 178 5.05 -14.38 14.80
N LEU A 179 4.60 -14.10 16.02
CA LEU A 179 5.07 -12.95 16.79
C LEU A 179 6.57 -13.03 17.03
N ALA A 180 7.09 -14.21 17.40
CA ALA A 180 8.52 -14.42 17.58
C ALA A 180 9.30 -14.14 16.29
N ARG A 181 8.83 -14.64 15.13
CA ARG A 181 9.42 -14.34 13.83
C ARG A 181 9.34 -12.87 13.44
N PHE A 182 8.24 -12.21 13.77
CA PHE A 182 8.06 -10.78 13.52
C PHE A 182 9.06 -9.93 14.29
N LYS A 183 9.20 -10.19 15.60
CA LYS A 183 10.18 -9.55 16.48
C LYS A 183 11.61 -9.79 16.01
N GLU A 184 11.93 -11.02 15.65
CA GLU A 184 13.25 -11.38 15.10
C GLU A 184 13.56 -10.61 13.82
N ARG A 185 12.62 -10.57 12.85
CA ARG A 185 12.86 -9.92 11.56
C ARG A 185 13.01 -8.41 11.68
N LEU A 186 12.13 -7.74 12.43
CA LEU A 186 12.15 -6.29 12.55
C LEU A 186 13.21 -5.78 13.53
N ALA A 187 13.66 -6.61 14.47
CA ALA A 187 14.65 -6.24 15.48
C ALA A 187 14.31 -4.90 16.16
N SER A 188 15.14 -3.87 15.99
CA SER A 188 14.96 -2.53 16.57
C SER A 188 13.75 -1.77 16.03
N LEU A 189 13.18 -2.18 14.89
CA LEU A 189 11.99 -1.58 14.30
C LEU A 189 10.68 -2.22 14.77
N CYS A 190 10.74 -3.22 15.65
CA CYS A 190 9.53 -3.85 16.18
C CYS A 190 8.84 -2.92 17.20
N PRO A 191 7.54 -2.57 17.01
CA PRO A 191 6.80 -1.85 18.03
C PRO A 191 6.71 -2.67 19.33
N SER A 192 6.81 -1.99 20.48
CA SER A 192 6.98 -2.62 21.80
C SER A 192 5.72 -3.30 22.33
N ASP A 193 4.55 -2.87 21.88
CA ASP A 193 3.22 -3.30 22.34
C ASP A 193 2.59 -4.39 21.46
N VAL A 194 3.33 -4.94 20.49
CA VAL A 194 2.80 -5.96 19.56
C VAL A 194 2.61 -7.29 20.29
N THR A 195 1.42 -7.86 20.09
CA THR A 195 0.96 -9.10 20.70
C THR A 195 0.76 -10.22 19.68
N ALA A 196 0.45 -11.43 20.14
CA ALA A 196 0.18 -12.55 19.25
C ALA A 196 -1.08 -12.31 18.39
N ASP A 197 -2.11 -11.68 18.94
CA ASP A 197 -3.35 -11.34 18.24
C ASP A 197 -3.14 -10.40 17.04
N ASP A 198 -2.08 -9.58 17.11
CA ASP A 198 -1.67 -8.73 16.00
C ASP A 198 -1.15 -9.51 14.79
N MET A 199 -0.82 -10.79 14.93
CA MET A 199 -0.33 -11.67 13.85
C MET A 199 -1.47 -12.35 13.06
N SER A 200 -2.67 -11.77 13.15
CA SER A 200 -3.84 -12.10 12.34
C SER A 200 -3.85 -11.36 11.00
N LEU A 201 -4.61 -11.85 10.02
CA LEU A 201 -4.73 -11.21 8.70
C LEU A 201 -5.14 -9.72 8.82
N LYS A 202 -6.03 -9.41 9.76
CA LYS A 202 -6.60 -8.06 9.95
C LYS A 202 -5.65 -7.08 10.64
N LYS A 203 -4.73 -7.56 11.49
CA LYS A 203 -3.92 -6.73 12.39
C LYS A 203 -2.43 -6.73 12.05
N TYR A 204 -1.96 -7.68 11.24
CA TYR A 204 -0.56 -7.78 10.85
C TYR A 204 -0.12 -6.57 10.01
N GLY A 205 -0.93 -6.17 9.03
CA GLY A 205 -0.70 -4.96 8.23
C GLY A 205 -0.52 -3.69 9.08
N PRO A 206 -1.47 -3.32 9.95
CA PRO A 206 -1.31 -2.20 10.88
C PRO A 206 -0.04 -2.29 11.74
N SER A 207 0.38 -3.49 12.16
CA SER A 207 1.65 -3.66 12.90
C SER A 207 2.88 -3.35 12.04
N LEU A 208 2.87 -3.68 10.75
CA LEU A 208 3.92 -3.25 9.81
C LEU A 208 3.92 -1.73 9.59
N LEU A 209 2.75 -1.10 9.52
CA LEU A 209 2.65 0.36 9.39
C LEU A 209 3.19 1.09 10.63
N ARG A 210 3.00 0.55 11.83
CA ARG A 210 3.64 1.06 13.05
C ARG A 210 5.17 0.95 12.99
N ALA A 211 5.69 -0.18 12.51
CA ALA A 211 7.14 -0.36 12.31
C ALA A 211 7.71 0.63 11.28
N LEU A 212 6.99 0.82 10.16
CA LEU A 212 7.33 1.82 9.14
C LEU A 212 7.36 3.24 9.71
N LYS A 213 6.32 3.61 10.48
CA LYS A 213 6.24 4.90 11.14
C LYS A 213 7.40 5.11 12.11
N LEU A 214 7.73 4.11 12.94
CA LEU A 214 8.87 4.17 13.85
C LEU A 214 10.20 4.41 13.12
N ALA A 215 10.43 3.71 12.00
CA ALA A 215 11.63 3.90 11.20
C ALA A 215 11.73 5.33 10.63
N VAL A 216 10.64 5.84 10.07
CA VAL A 216 10.57 7.20 9.51
C VAL A 216 10.69 8.28 10.59
N ASP A 217 10.04 8.09 11.74
CA ASP A 217 10.09 9.02 12.87
C ASP A 217 11.51 9.07 13.47
N ASN A 218 12.23 7.95 13.52
CA ASN A 218 13.63 7.94 13.95
C ASN A 218 14.54 8.64 12.92
N GLU A 219 14.32 8.37 11.63
CA GLU A 219 15.13 8.95 10.56
C GLU A 219 14.98 10.48 10.49
N VAL A 220 13.76 11.01 10.64
CA VAL A 220 13.52 12.46 10.52
C VAL A 220 14.22 13.26 11.62
N LEU A 221 14.53 12.66 12.78
CA LEU A 221 15.27 13.33 13.87
C LEU A 221 16.67 13.78 13.45
N SER A 222 17.24 13.16 12.40
CA SER A 222 18.53 13.55 11.82
C SER A 222 18.45 14.85 11.00
N PHE A 223 17.26 15.38 10.73
CA PHE A 223 17.04 16.52 9.86
C PHE A 223 16.35 17.68 10.59
N ARG A 224 16.82 18.91 10.33
CA ARG A 224 16.29 20.14 10.98
C ARG A 224 15.44 21.00 10.06
N ASP A 225 15.50 20.77 8.75
CA ASP A 225 14.87 21.55 7.69
C ASP A 225 13.50 21.02 7.28
N ARG A 226 13.17 19.78 7.67
CA ARG A 226 11.98 19.06 7.20
C ARG A 226 11.18 18.45 8.34
N ARG A 227 9.93 18.13 8.01
CA ARG A 227 9.01 17.33 8.80
C ARG A 227 8.30 16.33 7.90
N ILE A 228 7.74 15.28 8.50
CA ILE A 228 6.97 14.28 7.77
C ILE A 228 5.48 14.54 7.95
N VAL A 229 4.76 14.56 6.83
CA VAL A 229 3.30 14.63 6.80
C VAL A 229 2.77 13.34 6.18
N TRP A 230 2.33 12.41 7.02
CA TRP A 230 1.58 11.23 6.56
C TRP A 230 0.22 11.67 6.01
N ALA A 231 -0.19 11.12 4.87
CA ALA A 231 -1.37 11.61 4.16
C ALA A 231 -2.36 10.51 3.76
N LEU A 232 -1.88 9.29 3.49
CA LEU A 232 -2.71 8.16 3.12
C LEU A 232 -2.05 6.87 3.61
N ALA A 233 -2.82 6.00 4.25
CA ALA A 233 -2.45 4.63 4.52
C ALA A 233 -3.63 3.72 4.23
N THR A 234 -3.36 2.56 3.63
CA THR A 234 -4.37 1.57 3.28
C THR A 234 -3.93 0.17 3.68
N HIS A 235 -4.90 -0.69 3.92
CA HIS A 235 -4.73 -2.12 4.12
C HIS A 235 -5.78 -2.84 3.28
N TYR A 236 -5.34 -3.70 2.38
CA TYR A 236 -6.25 -4.35 1.42
C TYR A 236 -5.79 -5.76 1.09
N ALA A 237 -6.67 -6.56 0.50
CA ALA A 237 -6.32 -7.90 0.03
C ALA A 237 -6.99 -8.23 -1.31
N ASP A 238 -6.18 -8.62 -2.30
CA ASP A 238 -6.63 -9.23 -3.56
C ASP A 238 -5.96 -10.60 -3.70
N GLY A 239 -6.30 -11.53 -2.79
CA GLY A 239 -5.62 -12.82 -2.61
C GLY A 239 -4.33 -12.75 -1.76
N GLN A 240 -3.67 -11.60 -1.75
CA GLN A 240 -2.57 -11.31 -0.85
C GLN A 240 -2.82 -9.98 -0.13
N ALA A 241 -2.74 -10.01 1.21
CA ALA A 241 -2.86 -8.81 2.02
C ALA A 241 -1.62 -7.91 1.83
N MET A 242 -1.87 -6.62 1.62
CA MET A 242 -0.88 -5.58 1.38
C MET A 242 -1.22 -4.35 2.22
N VAL A 243 -0.20 -3.64 2.69
CA VAL A 243 -0.38 -2.29 3.24
C VAL A 243 0.31 -1.26 2.38
N THR A 244 -0.23 -0.06 2.35
CA THR A 244 0.43 1.09 1.76
C THR A 244 0.48 2.25 2.72
N ALA A 245 1.47 3.11 2.55
CA ALA A 245 1.52 4.40 3.21
C ALA A 245 2.17 5.44 2.30
N ALA A 246 1.66 6.66 2.34
CA ALA A 246 2.16 7.80 1.61
C ALA A 246 2.40 8.99 2.55
N LEU A 247 3.52 9.66 2.34
CA LEU A 247 3.93 10.84 3.08
C LEU A 247 4.42 11.94 2.14
N VAL A 248 4.41 13.17 2.64
CA VAL A 248 5.10 14.32 2.04
C VAL A 248 6.26 14.71 2.95
N VAL A 249 7.44 14.89 2.37
CA VAL A 249 8.60 15.50 3.05
C VAL A 249 8.40 17.01 2.99
N ALA A 250 7.79 17.60 4.01
CA ALA A 250 7.42 19.01 4.01
C ALA A 250 8.52 19.88 4.66
N PRO A 251 8.63 21.18 4.31
CA PRO A 251 9.45 22.12 5.07
C PRO A 251 9.01 22.13 6.53
N LYS A 252 9.97 22.23 7.47
CA LYS A 252 9.68 22.17 8.91
C LYS A 252 8.57 23.14 9.34
N ASP A 253 8.57 24.34 8.76
CA ASP A 253 7.66 25.43 9.13
C ASP A 253 6.38 25.47 8.28
N ASP A 254 6.19 24.57 7.31
CA ASP A 254 4.96 24.51 6.50
C ASP A 254 3.91 23.60 7.18
N THR A 255 2.82 24.20 7.66
CA THR A 255 1.63 23.48 8.18
C THR A 255 0.53 23.33 7.14
N ALA A 256 0.58 24.09 6.03
CA ALA A 256 -0.47 24.13 5.03
C ALA A 256 -0.62 22.79 4.30
N ILE A 257 0.49 22.05 4.10
CA ILE A 257 0.43 20.69 3.52
C ILE A 257 -0.36 19.75 4.45
N GLU A 258 -0.12 19.82 5.76
CA GLU A 258 -0.83 18.99 6.74
C GLU A 258 -2.32 19.34 6.81
N GLU A 259 -2.65 20.64 6.84
CA GLU A 259 -4.04 21.12 6.81
C GLU A 259 -4.76 20.67 5.53
N LEU A 260 -4.08 20.79 4.39
CA LEU A 260 -4.59 20.37 3.09
C LEU A 260 -4.92 18.87 3.11
N VAL A 261 -4.01 18.00 3.55
CA VAL A 261 -4.28 16.55 3.58
C VAL A 261 -5.31 16.17 4.64
N LYS A 262 -5.32 16.80 5.82
CA LYS A 262 -6.31 16.52 6.88
C LYS A 262 -7.74 16.89 6.47
N GLY A 263 -7.90 17.94 5.64
CA GLY A 263 -9.19 18.33 5.09
C GLY A 263 -9.70 17.42 3.96
N TRP A 264 -8.99 16.34 3.62
CA TRP A 264 -9.39 15.38 2.60
C TRP A 264 -10.21 14.25 3.21
N GLU A 265 -11.32 13.88 2.58
CA GLU A 265 -12.22 12.83 3.08
C GLU A 265 -11.56 11.45 3.24
N PHE A 266 -10.50 11.19 2.48
CA PHE A 266 -9.75 9.93 2.55
C PHE A 266 -8.43 10.07 3.31
N TYR A 267 -8.25 11.13 4.09
CA TYR A 267 -7.13 11.20 5.03
C TYR A 267 -7.15 10.00 5.97
N ALA A 268 -6.07 9.23 5.94
CA ALA A 268 -5.80 8.12 6.85
C ALA A 268 -4.30 7.98 6.97
N ILE A 269 -3.81 7.66 8.16
CA ILE A 269 -2.38 7.54 8.44
C ILE A 269 -2.07 6.15 8.97
N THR A 270 -0.79 5.85 9.16
CA THR A 270 -0.26 4.53 9.54
C THR A 270 -0.96 3.90 10.76
N ASP A 271 -1.43 4.73 11.69
CA ASP A 271 -2.07 4.26 12.94
C ASP A 271 -3.53 3.79 12.72
N ALA A 272 -4.18 4.29 11.67
CA ALA A 272 -5.56 3.99 11.32
C ALA A 272 -5.73 3.95 9.79
N PRO A 273 -5.14 2.94 9.11
CA PRO A 273 -5.23 2.84 7.65
C PRO A 273 -6.66 2.57 7.21
N HIS A 274 -7.04 3.06 6.02
CA HIS A 274 -8.28 2.62 5.39
C HIS A 274 -8.20 1.13 5.08
N ARG A 275 -9.20 0.37 5.54
CA ARG A 275 -9.40 -1.00 5.09
C ARG A 275 -10.16 -0.97 3.76
N VAL A 276 -9.46 -1.23 2.67
CA VAL A 276 -10.06 -1.33 1.34
C VAL A 276 -10.40 -2.80 1.12
N ASP A 277 -11.66 -3.13 1.43
CA ASP A 277 -12.20 -4.49 1.45
C ASP A 277 -13.54 -4.55 0.70
N LEU A 278 -13.46 -4.30 -0.60
CA LEU A 278 -14.63 -4.12 -1.45
C LEU A 278 -15.34 -5.46 -1.68
N PRO A 279 -16.68 -5.49 -1.62
CA PRO A 279 -17.43 -6.69 -1.96
C PRO A 279 -17.27 -7.05 -3.43
N ALA A 280 -17.39 -8.34 -3.72
CA ALA A 280 -17.70 -8.81 -5.07
C ALA A 280 -19.18 -8.50 -5.36
N LEU A 281 -19.44 -7.68 -6.37
CA LEU A 281 -20.77 -7.24 -6.75
C LEU A 281 -21.01 -7.53 -8.23
N SER A 282 -22.21 -8.00 -8.55
CA SER A 282 -22.75 -7.93 -9.91
C SER A 282 -23.05 -6.47 -10.30
N ALA A 283 -23.24 -6.23 -11.61
CA ALA A 283 -23.58 -4.91 -12.11
C ALA A 283 -24.88 -4.36 -11.49
N LEU A 284 -25.90 -5.22 -11.30
CA LEU A 284 -27.18 -4.80 -10.74
C LEU A 284 -27.09 -4.52 -9.23
N GLU A 285 -26.35 -5.32 -8.47
CA GLU A 285 -26.12 -5.08 -7.05
C GLU A 285 -25.40 -3.75 -6.84
N ARG A 286 -24.33 -3.50 -7.62
CA ARG A 286 -23.61 -2.23 -7.61
C ARG A 286 -24.54 -1.04 -7.91
N LEU A 287 -25.27 -1.09 -9.03
CA LEU A 287 -26.19 -0.01 -9.41
C LEU A 287 -27.24 0.23 -8.32
N THR A 288 -27.76 -0.84 -7.72
CA THR A 288 -28.70 -0.75 -6.61
C THR A 288 -28.08 -0.06 -5.40
N MET A 289 -26.83 -0.36 -5.08
CA MET A 289 -26.10 0.29 -3.98
C MET A 289 -25.78 1.76 -4.27
N GLU A 290 -25.52 2.12 -5.53
CA GLU A 290 -25.27 3.52 -5.93
C GLU A 290 -26.56 4.36 -5.94
N SER A 291 -27.68 3.78 -6.37
CA SER A 291 -28.94 4.51 -6.53
C SER A 291 -29.82 4.55 -5.28
N ASN A 292 -29.48 3.83 -4.21
CA ASN A 292 -30.33 3.71 -3.01
C ASN A 292 -29.55 3.96 -1.71
N GLY A 293 -30.05 4.88 -0.87
CA GLY A 293 -29.46 5.17 0.44
C GLY A 293 -29.59 4.04 1.48
N ASN A 294 -30.46 3.06 1.23
CA ASN A 294 -30.62 1.85 2.05
C ASN A 294 -30.65 0.60 1.17
N ALA A 295 -29.52 0.32 0.52
CA ALA A 295 -29.37 -0.80 -0.40
C ALA A 295 -29.62 -2.17 0.25
N VAL A 296 -29.33 -2.31 1.56
CA VAL A 296 -29.58 -3.54 2.33
C VAL A 296 -31.05 -3.95 2.24
N ASN A 297 -31.96 -3.00 2.46
CA ASN A 297 -33.39 -3.27 2.40
C ASN A 297 -33.88 -3.57 0.97
N VAL A 298 -33.32 -2.88 -0.04
CA VAL A 298 -33.74 -3.06 -1.44
C VAL A 298 -33.25 -4.41 -1.98
N MET A 299 -32.03 -4.81 -1.67
CA MET A 299 -31.47 -6.09 -2.08
C MET A 299 -32.14 -7.26 -1.36
N GLY A 300 -32.50 -7.10 -0.08
CA GLY A 300 -33.21 -8.12 0.69
C GLY A 300 -32.34 -9.32 1.11
N PHE A 301 -31.02 -9.24 0.94
CA PHE A 301 -30.06 -10.27 1.36
C PHE A 301 -28.77 -9.65 1.90
N LYS A 302 -27.99 -10.45 2.63
CA LYS A 302 -26.67 -10.07 3.14
C LYS A 302 -25.59 -10.41 2.13
N LEU A 303 -24.62 -9.52 1.96
CA LEU A 303 -23.40 -9.81 1.24
C LEU A 303 -22.39 -10.53 2.15
N PRO A 304 -21.60 -11.48 1.63
CA PRO A 304 -20.58 -12.16 2.42
C PRO A 304 -19.48 -11.19 2.84
N LYS A 305 -18.94 -11.38 4.05
CA LYS A 305 -17.74 -10.69 4.50
C LYS A 305 -16.50 -11.41 3.97
N SER A 306 -15.45 -10.67 3.64
CA SER A 306 -14.15 -11.26 3.36
C SER A 306 -13.43 -11.63 4.68
N ASP A 307 -12.24 -12.21 4.55
CA ASP A 307 -11.36 -12.49 5.70
C ASP A 307 -10.86 -11.20 6.39
N MET A 308 -10.91 -10.05 5.70
CA MET A 308 -10.64 -8.73 6.29
C MET A 308 -11.83 -8.26 7.14
N GLY A 309 -13.04 -8.72 6.82
CA GLY A 309 -14.21 -8.74 7.69
C GLY A 309 -14.91 -7.40 7.86
N GLU A 310 -14.68 -6.47 6.94
CA GLU A 310 -15.42 -5.22 6.91
C GLU A 310 -16.89 -5.44 6.56
N ASP A 311 -17.73 -4.45 6.84
CA ASP A 311 -19.10 -4.46 6.34
C ASP A 311 -19.10 -4.09 4.84
N PRO A 312 -19.57 -4.98 3.95
CA PRO A 312 -19.50 -4.77 2.51
C PRO A 312 -20.30 -3.54 2.05
N PHE A 313 -21.41 -3.21 2.73
CA PHE A 313 -22.23 -2.05 2.39
C PHE A 313 -21.54 -0.74 2.78
N GLU A 314 -20.94 -0.69 3.98
CA GLU A 314 -20.24 0.51 4.45
C GLU A 314 -18.95 0.77 3.65
N VAL A 315 -18.17 -0.27 3.34
CA VAL A 315 -16.96 -0.12 2.52
C VAL A 315 -17.32 0.32 1.11
N PHE A 316 -18.35 -0.26 0.50
CA PHE A 316 -18.80 0.19 -0.81
C PHE A 316 -19.26 1.65 -0.76
N LYS A 317 -20.10 2.02 0.21
CA LYS A 317 -20.58 3.41 0.38
C LYS A 317 -19.43 4.41 0.52
N LYS A 318 -18.32 4.00 1.12
CA LYS A 318 -17.12 4.84 1.25
C LYS A 318 -16.36 5.01 -0.07
N PHE A 319 -16.24 3.96 -0.87
CA PHE A 319 -15.33 3.93 -2.03
C PHE A 319 -16.01 3.81 -3.41
N TYR A 320 -17.35 3.79 -3.48
CA TYR A 320 -18.07 3.53 -4.74
C TYR A 320 -17.66 4.45 -5.90
N ARG A 321 -17.38 5.74 -5.62
CA ARG A 321 -16.98 6.72 -6.66
C ARG A 321 -15.66 6.39 -7.35
N ILE A 322 -14.83 5.58 -6.72
CA ILE A 322 -13.53 5.14 -7.25
C ILE A 322 -13.49 3.63 -7.46
N TYR A 323 -14.62 2.94 -7.29
CA TYR A 323 -14.75 1.50 -7.52
C TYR A 323 -14.69 1.20 -9.03
N PRO A 324 -13.74 0.36 -9.49
CA PRO A 324 -13.50 0.18 -10.92
C PRO A 324 -14.71 -0.40 -11.65
N HIS A 325 -14.93 0.05 -12.88
CA HIS A 325 -15.93 -0.52 -13.79
C HIS A 325 -15.25 -1.54 -14.71
N PHE A 326 -15.55 -2.82 -14.52
CA PHE A 326 -15.10 -3.89 -15.43
C PHE A 326 -16.28 -4.44 -16.24
N SER A 327 -17.07 -3.58 -16.87
CA SER A 327 -18.14 -3.98 -17.77
C SER A 327 -17.80 -3.61 -19.21
N ARG A 328 -17.95 -4.58 -20.12
CA ARG A 328 -18.11 -4.28 -21.55
C ARG A 328 -19.56 -3.86 -21.74
N VAL A 329 -19.80 -2.59 -22.02
CA VAL A 329 -21.11 -2.15 -22.50
C VAL A 329 -21.13 -2.44 -24.00
N GLU A 330 -21.75 -3.54 -24.40
CA GLU A 330 -22.19 -3.69 -25.78
C GLU A 330 -23.48 -2.88 -25.90
N LEU A 331 -23.39 -1.73 -26.56
CA LEU A 331 -24.55 -0.91 -26.93
C LEU A 331 -25.26 -1.52 -28.13
#